data_AF-A0A484YJH6-F1
#
_entry.id   AF-A0A484YJH6-F1
#
_cell.length_a   1.000
_cell.length_b   1.000
_cell.length_c   1.000
_cell.angle_alpha   90.00
_cell.angle_beta   90.00
_cell.angle_gamma   90.00
#
_symmetry.space_group_name_H-M   'P 1'
#
loop_
_entity.id
_entity.type
_entity.pdbx_description
1 polymer ?
#
loop_
_entity_poly.entity_id
_entity_poly.type
_entity_poly.pdbx_seq_one_letter_code
_entity_poly.pdbx_strand_id
1 'polypeptide(L)' 'MGYKTLPYTFQRNGKYYLQIRLSNGRLYKKSLLTDSYREASALMIGVTPHIPFVKSLSTPLFVFESFIS' A
#
# COMPACT_ATOMS: atom_id res chain seq x y z
N MET A 1 -17.31 -17.06 -0.62
CA MET A 1 -16.80 -16.11 0.40
C MET A 1 -15.91 -15.09 -0.30
N GLY A 2 -16.43 -13.89 -0.54
CA GLY A 2 -15.64 -12.82 -1.17
C GLY A 2 -14.60 -12.33 -0.17
N TYR A 3 -13.36 -12.77 -0.31
CA TYR A 3 -12.25 -12.15 0.40
C TYR A 3 -12.24 -10.67 -0.02
N LYS A 4 -12.56 -9.76 0.90
CA LYS A 4 -12.41 -8.33 0.67
C LYS A 4 -10.92 -8.07 0.52
N THR A 5 -10.43 -8.11 -0.72
CA THR A 5 -9.06 -7.77 -1.06
C THR A 5 -8.96 -6.26 -1.20
N LEU A 6 -8.17 -5.65 -0.31
CA LEU A 6 -7.82 -4.25 -0.40
C LEU A 6 -6.96 -4.03 -1.66
N PRO A 7 -7.29 -3.07 -2.53
CA PRO A 7 -6.55 -2.83 -3.77
C PRO A 7 -5.09 -2.50 -3.45
N TYR A 8 -4.17 -2.96 -4.30
CA TYR A 8 -2.72 -2.80 -4.10
C TYR A 8 -2.16 -3.47 -2.84
N THR A 9 -2.93 -4.31 -2.16
CA THR A 9 -2.44 -5.04 -0.98
C THR A 9 -2.53 -6.54 -1.13
N PHE A 10 -1.74 -7.24 -0.33
CA PHE A 10 -1.82 -8.68 -0.16
C PHE A 10 -1.56 -9.03 1.30
N GLN A 11 -2.16 -10.12 1.77
CA GLN A 11 -1.90 -10.62 3.12
C GLN A 11 -0.78 -11.67 3.03
N ARG A 12 0.20 -11.59 3.94
CA ARG A 12 1.24 -12.61 4.09
C ARG A 12 1.49 -12.84 5.57
N ASN A 13 1.36 -14.08 6.01
CA ASN A 13 1.55 -14.46 7.42
C ASN A 13 0.68 -13.63 8.39
N GLY A 14 -0.60 -13.45 8.05
CA GLY A 14 -1.55 -12.66 8.85
C GLY A 14 -1.43 -11.14 8.69
N LYS A 15 -0.28 -10.61 8.28
CA LYS A 15 -0.06 -9.16 8.11
C LYS A 15 -0.40 -8.69 6.70
N TYR A 16 -0.92 -7.47 6.60
CA TYR A 16 -1.12 -6.80 5.34
C TYR A 16 0.16 -6.16 4.82
N TYR A 17 0.35 -6.27 3.51
CA TYR A 17 1.44 -5.68 2.77
C TYR A 17 0.87 -4.87 1.61
N LEU A 18 1.45 -3.70 1.38
CA LEU A 18 1.23 -2.89 0.20
C LEU A 18 2.22 -3.31 -0.90
N GLN A 19 1.72 -3.48 -2.10
CA GLN A 19 2.48 -3.77 -3.32
C GLN A 19 2.09 -2.81 -4.44
N ILE A 20 3.05 -1.99 -4.88
CA ILE A 20 2.86 -1.03 -5.96
C ILE A 20 3.94 -1.26 -7.01
N ARG A 21 3.53 -1.37 -8.27
CA ARG A 21 4.46 -1.38 -9.40
C ARG A 21 4.69 0.05 -9.88
N LEU A 22 5.93 0.52 -9.76
CA LEU A 22 6.36 1.86 -10.16
C LEU A 22 6.60 1.92 -11.68
N SER A 23 6.58 3.12 -12.26
CA SER A 23 6.77 3.35 -13.70
C SER A 23 8.14 2.93 -14.20
N ASN A 24 9.18 3.02 -13.36
CA ASN A 24 10.52 2.49 -13.66
C ASN A 24 10.60 0.95 -13.62
N GLY A 25 9.47 0.25 -13.49
CA GLY A 25 9.41 -1.21 -13.41
C GLY A 25 9.80 -1.78 -12.03
N ARG A 26 10.26 -0.96 -11.08
CA ARG A 26 10.55 -1.41 -9.71
C ARG A 26 9.26 -1.75 -8.98
N LEU A 27 9.30 -2.83 -8.23
CA LEU A 27 8.20 -3.24 -7.36
C LEU A 27 8.45 -2.71 -5.96
N TYR A 28 7.61 -1.79 -5.52
CA TYR A 28 7.61 -1.30 -4.15
C TYR A 28 6.76 -2.22 -3.29
N LYS A 29 7.33 -2.69 -2.18
CA LYS A 29 6.65 -3.52 -1.18
C LYS A 29 6.88 -2.95 0.21
N LYS A 30 5.82 -2.76 0.98
CA LYS A 30 5.89 -2.28 2.37
C LYS A 30 4.90 -3.03 3.23
N SER A 31 5.30 -3.41 4.44
CA SER A 31 4.35 -3.96 5.41
C SER A 31 3.50 -2.83 5.98
N LEU A 32 2.19 -3.02 6.06
CA LEU A 32 1.28 -2.11 6.76
C LEU A 32 1.30 -2.33 8.27
N LEU A 33 2.13 -3.28 8.76
CA LEU A 33 2.28 -3.67 10.17
C LEU A 33 1.00 -4.02 10.92
N THR A 34 -0.13 -4.11 10.22
CA THR A 34 -1.44 -4.47 10.74
C THR A 34 -1.91 -5.81 10.16
N ASP A 35 -2.58 -6.60 10.97
CA ASP A 35 -3.32 -7.81 10.60
C ASP A 35 -4.82 -7.57 10.47
N SER A 36 -5.30 -6.38 10.84
CA SER A 36 -6.70 -5.99 10.82
C SER A 36 -7.10 -5.37 9.49
N TYR A 37 -8.10 -5.96 8.82
CA TYR A 37 -8.67 -5.42 7.58
C TYR A 37 -9.17 -3.97 7.76
N ARG A 38 -9.77 -3.64 8.91
CA ARG A 38 -10.31 -2.30 9.17
C ARG A 38 -9.22 -1.25 9.24
N GLU A 39 -8.14 -1.55 9.94
CA GLU A 39 -6.98 -0.65 10.06
C GLU A 39 -6.25 -0.53 8.73
N ALA A 40 -6.01 -1.65 8.04
CA ALA A 40 -5.43 -1.65 6.70
C ALA A 40 -6.30 -0.82 5.74
N SER A 41 -7.62 -0.96 5.80
CA SER A 41 -8.55 -0.18 4.97
C SER A 41 -8.51 1.30 5.30
N ALA A 42 -8.45 1.68 6.57
CA ALA A 42 -8.34 3.07 6.99
C ALA A 42 -7.04 3.71 6.48
N LEU A 43 -5.90 3.02 6.62
CA LEU A 43 -4.61 3.45 6.07
C LEU A 43 -4.70 3.58 4.54
N MET A 44 -5.24 2.56 3.87
CA MET A 44 -5.37 2.56 2.42
C MET A 44 -6.27 3.67 1.89
N ILE A 45 -7.28 4.16 2.64
CA ILE A 45 -8.08 5.32 2.22
C ILE A 45 -7.22 6.57 2.08
N GLY A 46 -6.29 6.81 3.01
CA GLY A 46 -5.34 7.93 2.93
C GLY A 46 -4.26 7.71 1.87
N VAL A 47 -3.79 6.47 1.71
CA VAL A 47 -2.67 6.13 0.82
C VAL A 47 -3.09 6.04 -0.65
N THR A 48 -4.27 5.51 -0.96
CA THR A 48 -4.80 5.29 -2.31
C THR A 48 -4.70 6.52 -3.24
N PRO A 49 -5.07 7.75 -2.82
CA PRO A 49 -4.91 8.93 -3.68
C PRO A 49 -3.45 9.25 -4.01
N HIS A 50 -2.48 8.83 -3.19
CA HIS A 50 -1.05 9.06 -3.43
C HIS A 50 -0.39 7.98 -4.30
N ILE A 51 -0.99 6.80 -4.43
CA ILE A 51 -0.49 5.70 -5.27
C ILE A 51 -0.19 6.12 -6.72
N PRO A 52 -1.06 6.82 -7.46
CA PRO A 52 -0.76 7.22 -8.83
C PRO A 52 0.47 8.15 -8.93
N PHE A 53 0.68 9.03 -7.96
CA PHE A 53 1.84 9.93 -7.93
C PHE A 53 3.14 9.19 -7.67
N VAL A 54 3.11 8.21 -6.77
CA VAL A 54 4.26 7.32 -6.50
C VAL A 54 4.53 6.41 -7.70
N LYS A 55 3.49 5.88 -8.34
CA LYS A 55 3.62 5.12 -9.58
C LYS A 55 4.32 5.93 -10.66
N SER A 56 3.93 7.20 -10.82
CA SER A 56 4.54 8.14 -11.78
C SER A 56 5.94 8.61 -11.37
N LEU A 57 6.47 8.17 -10.23
CA LEU A 57 7.72 8.66 -9.63
C LEU A 57 7.73 10.16 -9.36
N SER A 58 6.56 10.80 -9.35
CA SER A 58 6.39 12.23 -9.05
C SER A 58 6.51 12.51 -7.56
N THR A 59 6.08 11.55 -6.72
CA THR A 59 6.27 11.62 -5.26
C THR A 59 7.42 10.71 -4.84
N PRO A 60 8.42 11.22 -4.10
CA PRO A 60 9.48 10.39 -3.56
C PRO A 60 8.94 9.32 -2.60
N LEU A 61 9.54 8.13 -2.63
CA LEU A 61 9.11 7.01 -1.78
C LEU A 61 9.17 7.34 -0.28
N PHE A 62 10.14 8.14 0.17
CA PHE A 62 10.24 8.53 1.58
C PHE A 62 9.03 9.36 2.06
N VAL A 63 8.50 10.24 1.20
CA VAL A 63 7.28 11.01 1.49
C VAL A 63 6.09 10.07 1.57
N PHE A 64 6.03 9.10 0.65
CA PHE A 64 4.98 8.10 0.64
C PHE A 64 4.98 7.20 1.89
N GLU A 65 6.17 6.83 2.38
CA GLU A 65 6.32 6.05 3.60
C GLU A 65 5.79 6.76 4.84
N SER A 66 5.83 8.10 4.87
CA SER A 66 5.25 8.90 5.97
C SER A 66 3.73 8.78 6.08
N PHE A 67 3.02 8.33 5.03
CA PHE A 67 1.57 8.10 5.10
C PHE A 67 1.21 6.70 5.62
N ILE A 68 2.20 5.83 5.77
CA ILE A 68 2.03 4.43 6.19
C ILE A 68 2.53 4.22 7.64
N SER A 69 3.25 5.20 8.21
CA SER A 69 3.93 5.12 9.51
C SER A 69 3.33 6.02 10.57
#